data_AF-A0A7C0VDI2-F1
#
_entry.id   AF-A0A7C0VDI2-F1
#
_cell.length_a   1.000
_cell.length_b   1.000
_cell.length_c   1.000
_cell.angle_alpha   90.00
_cell.angle_beta   90.00
_cell.angle_gamma   90.00
#
_symmetry.space_group_name_H-M   'P 1'
#
loop_
_entity.id
_entity.type
_entity.pdbx_description
1 polymer ?
#
loop_
_entity_poly.entity_id
_entity_poly.type
_entity_poly.pdbx_seq_one_letter_code
_entity_poly.pdbx_strand_id
1 'polypeptide(L)'
;MRRVQRCRPLDPYELAWFTSYEITKKKPGEVGILIRDEVQFPFLGKEDDRFIIFLPKMRKVKENLVAYQGMLFNLADANDLRILWTLFKASVYYLSFYVAVSDIGLYREWAKGKDEEAALYAVTLVEDAAINAYVKAFYSPFLPEMRVADAVSYLMLKPVEVLRNEGLRFAASTLAYYKVSMVKGSLPEETMRDVEATVSVVKRFEERMLETYLERKKREEANVSPILNGPERLRAASAVYEAVSSHGSLSEIPSFLYMNHMDRNSIFYRTLPSKEELEKTVEKIKSGMRFKIDIDMESIEREATQALWDWDRKNKSKEKIIAKYRELGKGTHFKSFTFPEEDYARYLLRKEVLSKGIRRILNRLSVYYNVAGEDFRRESGYLDLQEA
;
A
#
# COMPACT_ATOMS: atom_id res chain seq x y z
N MET A 1 -5.84 -10.14 29.71
CA MET A 1 -4.74 -9.25 29.29
C MET A 1 -3.50 -10.08 28.99
N ARG A 2 -3.30 -10.50 27.73
CA ARG A 2 -2.04 -11.13 27.30
C ARG A 2 -1.07 -10.00 26.93
N ARG A 3 0.08 -9.96 27.59
CA ARG A 3 1.18 -9.04 27.28
C ARG A 3 1.52 -9.18 25.80
N VAL A 4 1.37 -8.10 25.04
CA VAL A 4 1.89 -7.98 23.68
C VAL A 4 3.40 -8.16 23.77
N GLN A 5 3.86 -9.31 23.30
CA GLN A 5 5.27 -9.61 23.11
C GLN A 5 5.82 -8.49 22.22
N ARG A 6 6.87 -7.78 22.69
CA ARG A 6 7.55 -6.75 21.88
C ARG A 6 7.88 -7.37 20.52
N CYS A 7 7.15 -6.97 19.48
CA CYS A 7 7.42 -7.44 18.12
C CYS A 7 8.88 -7.12 17.81
N ARG A 8 9.60 -8.11 17.26
CA ARG A 8 10.88 -7.84 16.60
C ARG A 8 10.66 -6.69 15.60
N PRO A 9 11.64 -5.81 15.38
CA PRO A 9 11.51 -4.83 14.33
C PRO A 9 11.32 -5.56 13.01
N LEU A 10 10.11 -5.43 12.46
CA LEU A 10 9.74 -5.99 11.18
C LEU A 10 10.44 -5.11 10.15
N ASP A 11 11.22 -5.72 9.26
CA ASP A 11 11.67 -4.97 8.09
C ASP A 11 10.44 -4.53 7.25
N PRO A 12 10.58 -3.56 6.33
CA PRO A 12 9.46 -3.07 5.54
C PRO A 12 8.69 -4.18 4.81
N TYR A 13 9.36 -5.23 4.34
CA TYR A 13 8.73 -6.35 3.66
C TYR A 13 7.93 -7.22 4.62
N GLU A 14 8.49 -7.57 5.78
CA GLU A 14 7.81 -8.34 6.81
C GLU A 14 6.56 -7.60 7.32
N LEU A 15 6.67 -6.28 7.55
CA LEU A 15 5.51 -5.44 7.90
C LEU A 15 4.45 -5.52 6.79
N ALA A 16 4.84 -5.23 5.55
CA ALA A 16 3.91 -5.25 4.42
C ALA A 16 3.22 -6.61 4.31
N TRP A 17 3.97 -7.70 4.47
CA TRP A 17 3.46 -9.05 4.45
C TRP A 17 2.44 -9.30 5.56
N PHE A 18 2.84 -9.19 6.83
CA PHE A 18 1.95 -9.51 7.96
C PHE A 18 0.68 -8.66 7.93
N THR A 19 0.81 -7.35 7.72
CA THR A 19 -0.33 -6.46 7.70
C THR A 19 -1.27 -6.74 6.54
N SER A 20 -0.75 -6.98 5.32
CA SER A 20 -1.63 -7.24 4.17
C SER A 20 -2.45 -8.51 4.36
N TYR A 21 -1.85 -9.58 4.89
CA TYR A 21 -2.58 -10.82 5.18
C TYR A 21 -3.54 -10.69 6.35
N GLU A 22 -3.19 -9.89 7.36
CA GLU A 22 -4.10 -9.57 8.45
C GLU A 22 -5.33 -8.78 7.98
N ILE A 23 -5.15 -7.80 7.09
CA ILE A 23 -6.24 -6.97 6.57
C ILE A 23 -7.11 -7.74 5.57
N THR A 24 -6.48 -8.37 4.58
CA THR A 24 -7.21 -9.01 3.47
C THR A 24 -7.88 -10.32 3.87
N LYS A 25 -7.43 -10.96 4.97
CA LYS A 25 -7.84 -12.30 5.41
C LYS A 25 -7.68 -13.40 4.34
N LYS A 26 -6.97 -13.11 3.25
CA LYS A 26 -6.65 -14.04 2.17
C LYS A 26 -5.57 -15.02 2.60
N LYS A 27 -5.46 -16.17 1.93
CA LYS A 27 -4.42 -17.17 2.23
C LYS A 27 -3.07 -16.76 1.63
N PRO A 28 -1.95 -17.09 2.28
CA PRO A 28 -0.61 -16.92 1.69
C PRO A 28 -0.55 -17.46 0.26
N GLY A 29 -0.24 -16.58 -0.70
CA GLY A 29 -0.24 -16.90 -2.14
C GLY A 29 -1.38 -16.27 -2.93
N GLU A 30 -2.50 -15.89 -2.31
CA GLU A 30 -3.65 -15.23 -2.96
C GLU A 30 -3.48 -13.71 -3.12
N VAL A 31 -2.44 -13.14 -2.50
CA VAL A 31 -2.00 -11.75 -2.69
C VAL A 31 -0.49 -11.73 -2.87
N GLY A 32 -0.02 -11.18 -3.99
CA GLY A 32 1.40 -10.87 -4.18
C GLY A 32 1.76 -9.58 -3.47
N ILE A 33 2.93 -9.51 -2.86
CA ILE A 33 3.46 -8.28 -2.25
C ILE A 33 4.88 -8.13 -2.77
N LEU A 34 5.12 -7.08 -3.54
CA LEU A 34 6.38 -6.86 -4.23
C LEU A 34 6.91 -5.46 -3.92
N ILE A 35 8.10 -5.38 -3.34
CA ILE A 35 8.83 -4.13 -3.10
C ILE A 35 9.91 -3.99 -4.19
N ARG A 36 9.78 -2.99 -5.06
CA ARG A 36 10.53 -2.90 -6.33
C ARG A 36 11.23 -1.56 -6.52
N ASP A 37 12.40 -1.58 -7.16
CA ASP A 37 13.20 -0.38 -7.40
C ASP A 37 12.63 0.48 -8.55
N GLU A 38 11.97 -0.16 -9.52
CA GLU A 38 11.38 0.48 -10.70
C GLU A 38 10.04 1.17 -10.41
N VAL A 39 9.46 0.89 -9.24
CA VAL A 39 8.16 1.40 -8.83
C VAL A 39 8.35 2.74 -8.14
N GLN A 40 7.90 3.81 -8.78
CA GLN A 40 7.94 5.14 -8.18
C GLN A 40 6.78 5.33 -7.19
N PHE A 41 5.56 4.94 -7.54
CA PHE A 41 4.39 5.08 -6.68
C PHE A 41 3.72 3.73 -6.44
N PRO A 42 3.07 3.53 -5.28
CA PRO A 42 2.38 2.29 -4.97
C PRO A 42 1.20 2.07 -5.92
N PHE A 43 1.00 0.83 -6.37
CA PHE A 43 -0.13 0.47 -7.22
C PHE A 43 -0.54 -1.00 -7.06
N LEU A 44 -1.75 -1.31 -7.52
CA LEU A 44 -2.25 -2.68 -7.64
C LEU A 44 -2.08 -3.18 -9.06
N GLY A 45 -1.38 -4.29 -9.20
CA GLY A 45 -1.42 -5.12 -10.40
C GLY A 45 -2.36 -6.30 -10.23
N LYS A 46 -2.68 -6.94 -11.35
CA LYS A 46 -3.40 -8.21 -11.38
C LYS A 46 -2.63 -9.19 -12.26
N GLU A 47 -2.36 -10.38 -11.74
CA GLU A 47 -1.77 -11.50 -12.48
C GLU A 47 -2.73 -12.68 -12.34
N ASP A 48 -3.26 -13.16 -13.47
CA ASP A 48 -4.37 -14.10 -13.53
C ASP A 48 -5.58 -13.62 -12.68
N ASP A 49 -5.92 -14.34 -11.60
CA ASP A 49 -6.98 -14.00 -10.65
C ASP A 49 -6.43 -13.43 -9.32
N ARG A 50 -5.14 -13.09 -9.28
CA ARG A 50 -4.44 -12.66 -8.06
C ARG A 50 -4.12 -11.17 -8.09
N PHE A 51 -4.42 -10.47 -7.01
CA PHE A 51 -3.93 -9.10 -6.81
C PHE A 51 -2.46 -9.12 -6.42
N ILE A 52 -1.68 -8.19 -6.97
CA ILE A 52 -0.30 -7.94 -6.58
C ILE A 52 -0.20 -6.50 -6.10
N ILE A 53 0.17 -6.34 -4.83
CA ILE A 53 0.51 -5.06 -4.22
C ILE A 53 1.95 -4.72 -4.62
N PHE A 54 2.13 -3.70 -5.45
CA PHE A 54 3.43 -3.15 -5.79
C PHE A 54 3.72 -1.95 -4.90
N LEU A 55 4.83 -2.02 -4.17
CA LEU A 55 5.29 -0.98 -3.28
C LEU A 55 6.64 -0.43 -3.77
N PRO A 56 6.86 0.89 -3.72
CA PRO A 56 8.16 1.48 -4.01
C PRO A 56 9.20 1.03 -2.98
N LYS A 57 10.40 0.69 -3.45
CA LYS A 57 11.53 0.31 -2.60
C LYS A 57 12.27 1.54 -2.08
N MET A 58 12.56 1.54 -0.79
CA MET A 58 13.49 2.51 -0.20
C MET A 58 14.91 2.23 -0.73
N ARG A 59 15.54 3.21 -1.37
CA ARG A 59 16.85 3.05 -2.00
C ARG A 59 17.88 3.93 -1.31
N LYS A 60 18.92 3.30 -0.75
CA LYS A 60 20.05 4.04 -0.20
C LYS A 60 20.83 4.73 -1.32
N VAL A 61 20.98 6.05 -1.25
CA VAL A 61 21.73 6.88 -2.22
C VAL A 61 23.10 7.23 -1.66
N LYS A 62 23.15 7.62 -0.38
CA LYS A 62 24.37 7.89 0.40
C LYS A 62 24.16 7.41 1.84
N GLU A 63 25.18 7.53 2.69
CA GLU A 63 25.16 6.99 4.05
C GLU A 63 23.91 7.39 4.85
N ASN A 64 23.53 8.66 4.81
CA ASN A 64 22.36 9.22 5.50
C ASN A 64 21.24 9.67 4.55
N LEU A 65 21.27 9.26 3.27
CA LEU A 65 20.30 9.73 2.28
C LEU A 65 19.61 8.57 1.59
N VAL A 66 18.28 8.56 1.68
CA VAL A 66 17.42 7.53 1.08
C VAL A 66 16.50 8.17 0.05
N ALA A 67 16.36 7.52 -1.09
CA ALA A 67 15.36 7.87 -2.10
C ALA A 67 14.11 7.00 -1.93
N TYR A 68 12.94 7.62 -2.00
CA TYR A 68 11.64 6.96 -1.97
C TYR A 68 10.60 7.82 -2.71
N GLN A 69 9.81 7.22 -3.61
CA GLN A 69 8.83 7.91 -4.45
C GLN A 69 9.35 9.15 -5.21
N GLY A 70 10.63 9.15 -5.59
CA GLY A 70 11.28 10.28 -6.28
C GLY A 70 11.68 11.43 -5.36
N MET A 71 11.51 11.30 -4.05
CA MET A 71 11.95 12.24 -3.00
C MET A 71 13.22 11.74 -2.32
N LEU A 72 13.94 12.66 -1.66
CA LEU A 72 15.14 12.37 -0.87
C LEU A 72 14.86 12.64 0.60
N PHE A 73 15.23 11.68 1.45
CA PHE A 73 15.01 11.68 2.90
C PHE A 73 16.34 11.57 3.63
N ASN A 74 16.55 12.43 4.62
CA ASN A 74 17.71 12.40 5.50
C ASN A 74 17.45 11.47 6.70
N LEU A 75 18.23 10.41 6.83
CA LEU A 75 18.11 9.45 7.94
C LEU A 75 18.48 10.04 9.31
N ALA A 76 19.13 11.21 9.35
CA ALA A 76 19.43 11.92 10.59
C ALA A 76 18.30 12.87 11.03
N ASP A 77 17.29 13.11 10.19
CA ASP A 77 16.16 13.98 10.50
C ASP A 77 14.92 13.15 10.90
N ALA A 78 14.45 13.34 12.14
CA ALA A 78 13.32 12.57 12.67
C ALA A 78 12.00 12.82 11.92
N ASN A 79 11.79 14.02 11.37
CA ASN A 79 10.61 14.34 10.58
C ASN A 79 10.66 13.66 9.21
N ASP A 80 11.83 13.62 8.56
CA ASP A 80 12.01 12.86 7.31
C ASP A 80 11.75 11.36 7.52
N LEU A 81 12.28 10.78 8.61
CA LEU A 81 12.02 9.40 9.00
C LEU A 81 10.52 9.15 9.19
N ARG A 82 9.84 10.04 9.92
CA ARG A 82 8.39 10.00 10.15
C ARG A 82 7.62 10.00 8.82
N ILE A 83 7.90 10.95 7.93
CA ILE A 83 7.22 11.06 6.64
C ILE A 83 7.44 9.79 5.80
N LEU A 84 8.70 9.35 5.68
CA LEU A 84 9.06 8.16 4.90
C LEU A 84 8.31 6.92 5.39
N TRP A 85 8.34 6.66 6.70
CA TRP A 85 7.70 5.49 7.28
C TRP A 85 6.18 5.55 7.18
N THR A 86 5.59 6.72 7.43
CA THR A 86 4.14 6.92 7.33
C THR A 86 3.64 6.71 5.91
N LEU A 87 4.32 7.25 4.89
CA LEU A 87 3.94 7.03 3.50
C LEU A 87 4.00 5.54 3.13
N PHE A 88 5.05 4.83 3.55
CA PHE A 88 5.19 3.40 3.32
C PHE A 88 4.05 2.60 3.98
N LYS A 89 3.83 2.80 5.29
CA LYS A 89 2.75 2.15 6.05
C LYS A 89 1.38 2.42 5.44
N ALA A 90 1.06 3.68 5.18
CA ALA A 90 -0.22 4.07 4.60
C ALA A 90 -0.44 3.42 3.23
N SER A 91 0.63 3.22 2.44
CA SER A 91 0.55 2.51 1.15
C SER A 91 0.19 1.04 1.33
N VAL A 92 0.85 0.35 2.27
CA VAL A 92 0.51 -1.04 2.63
C VAL A 92 -0.97 -1.11 3.06
N TYR A 93 -1.39 -0.21 3.95
CA TYR A 93 -2.74 -0.22 4.51
C TYR A 93 -3.78 -0.01 3.42
N TYR A 94 -3.64 1.08 2.65
CA TYR A 94 -4.58 1.46 1.62
C TYR A 94 -4.72 0.38 0.55
N LEU A 95 -3.61 -0.13 0.00
CA LEU A 95 -3.67 -1.16 -1.05
C LEU A 95 -4.23 -2.49 -0.51
N SER A 96 -3.97 -2.83 0.76
CA SER A 96 -4.55 -4.01 1.40
C SER A 96 -6.06 -3.88 1.59
N PHE A 97 -6.54 -2.71 2.03
CA PHE A 97 -7.97 -2.45 2.14
C PHE A 97 -8.64 -2.44 0.77
N TYR A 98 -7.99 -1.87 -0.24
CA TYR A 98 -8.47 -1.90 -1.61
C TYR A 98 -8.70 -3.36 -2.07
N VAL A 99 -7.71 -4.23 -1.89
CA VAL A 99 -7.83 -5.68 -2.21
C VAL A 99 -8.93 -6.37 -1.39
N ALA A 100 -9.22 -5.91 -0.18
CA ALA A 100 -10.21 -6.52 0.70
C ALA A 100 -11.66 -6.18 0.30
N VAL A 101 -11.94 -4.95 -0.16
CA VAL A 101 -13.33 -4.46 -0.32
C VAL A 101 -13.70 -3.88 -1.69
N SER A 102 -12.79 -3.95 -2.66
CA SER A 102 -12.98 -3.34 -3.99
C SER A 102 -12.91 -4.39 -5.08
N ASP A 103 -13.83 -4.31 -6.05
CA ASP A 103 -13.77 -5.11 -7.28
C ASP A 103 -14.07 -4.22 -8.50
N ILE A 104 -13.02 -3.93 -9.25
CA ILE A 104 -13.05 -3.08 -10.45
C ILE A 104 -13.89 -3.73 -11.56
N GLY A 105 -14.10 -5.05 -11.53
CA GLY A 105 -14.94 -5.77 -12.47
C GLY A 105 -16.39 -5.28 -12.48
N LEU A 106 -16.87 -4.73 -11.35
CA LEU A 106 -18.19 -4.12 -11.22
C LEU A 106 -18.45 -3.02 -12.28
N TYR A 107 -17.41 -2.27 -12.63
CA TYR A 107 -17.51 -1.07 -13.47
C TYR A 107 -17.35 -1.37 -14.97
N ARG A 108 -17.05 -2.61 -15.36
CA ARG A 108 -16.68 -2.96 -16.74
C ARG A 108 -17.74 -2.56 -17.76
N GLU A 109 -19.01 -2.87 -17.50
CA GLU A 109 -20.11 -2.50 -18.40
C GLU A 109 -20.43 -1.00 -18.31
N TRP A 110 -20.32 -0.42 -17.12
CA TRP A 110 -20.56 1.01 -16.91
C TRP A 110 -19.52 1.89 -17.63
N ALA A 111 -18.26 1.46 -17.72
CA ALA A 111 -17.18 2.23 -18.34
C ALA A 111 -17.23 2.25 -19.88
N LYS A 112 -18.03 1.38 -20.51
CA LYS A 112 -18.09 1.29 -21.99
C LYS A 112 -18.53 2.62 -22.60
N GLY A 113 -17.73 3.11 -23.55
CA GLY A 113 -18.00 4.35 -24.30
C GLY A 113 -17.76 5.65 -23.52
N LYS A 114 -17.17 5.58 -22.31
CA LYS A 114 -16.76 6.74 -21.53
C LYS A 114 -15.30 7.10 -21.79
N ASP A 115 -14.93 8.34 -21.47
CA ASP A 115 -13.52 8.76 -21.39
C ASP A 115 -12.82 7.93 -20.30
N GLU A 116 -11.67 7.32 -20.64
CA GLU A 116 -11.03 6.30 -19.81
C GLU A 116 -10.50 6.91 -18.50
N GLU A 117 -9.78 8.02 -18.60
CA GLU A 117 -9.19 8.71 -17.46
C GLU A 117 -10.27 9.27 -16.53
N ALA A 118 -11.31 9.90 -17.07
CA ALA A 118 -12.45 10.38 -16.28
C ALA A 118 -13.20 9.23 -15.59
N ALA A 119 -13.43 8.11 -16.30
CA ALA A 119 -14.09 6.94 -15.74
C ALA A 119 -13.25 6.31 -14.62
N LEU A 120 -11.95 6.13 -14.83
CA LEU A 120 -11.05 5.60 -13.83
C LEU A 120 -10.95 6.52 -12.61
N TYR A 121 -10.86 7.84 -12.80
CA TYR A 121 -10.89 8.80 -11.68
C TYR A 121 -12.16 8.65 -10.84
N ALA A 122 -13.32 8.58 -11.49
CA ALA A 122 -14.60 8.42 -10.81
C ALA A 122 -14.65 7.10 -10.01
N VAL A 123 -14.18 6.00 -10.59
CA VAL A 123 -14.08 4.70 -9.91
C VAL A 123 -13.14 4.80 -8.71
N THR A 124 -11.94 5.35 -8.86
CA THR A 124 -10.96 5.46 -7.77
C THR A 124 -11.53 6.27 -6.60
N LEU A 125 -12.15 7.42 -6.85
CA LEU A 125 -12.70 8.27 -5.79
C LEU A 125 -13.86 7.59 -5.04
N VAL A 126 -14.69 6.80 -5.73
CA VAL A 126 -15.79 6.04 -5.12
C VAL A 126 -15.26 4.85 -4.32
N GLU A 127 -14.30 4.09 -4.86
CA GLU A 127 -13.66 3.00 -4.13
C GLU A 127 -12.92 3.51 -2.88
N ASP A 128 -12.31 4.70 -2.94
CA ASP A 128 -11.71 5.36 -1.78
C ASP A 128 -12.72 5.63 -0.67
N ALA A 129 -13.92 6.05 -1.04
CA ALA A 129 -15.01 6.27 -0.10
C ALA A 129 -15.48 4.96 0.54
N ALA A 130 -15.61 3.88 -0.24
CA ALA A 130 -15.91 2.56 0.30
C ALA A 130 -14.80 2.06 1.25
N ILE A 131 -13.53 2.24 0.88
CA ILE A 131 -12.36 1.90 1.71
C ILE A 131 -12.38 2.71 3.01
N ASN A 132 -12.55 4.03 2.95
CA ASN A 132 -12.59 4.88 4.14
C ASN A 132 -13.72 4.47 5.09
N ALA A 133 -14.91 4.16 4.56
CA ALA A 133 -16.03 3.64 5.34
C ALA A 133 -15.68 2.29 6.00
N TYR A 134 -15.04 1.39 5.27
CA TYR A 134 -14.62 0.08 5.78
C TYR A 134 -13.59 0.20 6.90
N VAL A 135 -12.57 1.05 6.73
CA VAL A 135 -11.55 1.30 7.75
C VAL A 135 -12.20 1.90 9.00
N LYS A 136 -13.10 2.87 8.87
CA LYS A 136 -13.85 3.45 10.00
C LYS A 136 -14.65 2.39 10.77
N ALA A 137 -15.27 1.45 10.07
CA ALA A 137 -16.08 0.41 10.70
C ALA A 137 -15.25 -0.68 11.38
N PHE A 138 -14.23 -1.21 10.71
CA PHE A 138 -13.53 -2.44 11.15
C PHE A 138 -12.08 -2.23 11.61
N TYR A 139 -11.40 -1.20 11.12
CA TYR A 139 -9.96 -1.01 11.26
C TYR A 139 -9.57 0.42 11.67
N SER A 140 -10.36 1.03 12.57
CA SER A 140 -10.12 2.40 13.02
C SER A 140 -8.70 2.68 13.58
N PRO A 141 -7.97 1.70 14.18
CA PRO A 141 -6.60 1.93 14.63
C PRO A 141 -5.60 2.28 13.51
N PHE A 142 -5.92 2.02 12.23
CA PHE A 142 -5.06 2.36 11.09
C PHE A 142 -5.27 3.80 10.58
N LEU A 143 -6.33 4.47 11.04
CA LEU A 143 -6.67 5.82 10.58
C LEU A 143 -5.61 6.87 10.91
N PRO A 144 -4.98 6.92 12.10
CA PRO A 144 -4.02 7.96 12.45
C PRO A 144 -2.91 8.11 11.40
N GLU A 145 -2.24 7.03 11.02
CA GLU A 145 -1.16 7.07 10.03
C GLU A 145 -1.66 7.41 8.63
N MET A 146 -2.85 6.94 8.23
CA MET A 146 -3.46 7.33 6.96
C MET A 146 -3.77 8.84 6.93
N ARG A 147 -4.20 9.44 8.06
CA ARG A 147 -4.45 10.88 8.15
C ARG A 147 -3.18 11.71 8.12
N VAL A 148 -2.09 11.23 8.71
CA VAL A 148 -0.77 11.87 8.56
C VAL A 148 -0.29 11.77 7.11
N ALA A 149 -0.50 10.63 6.44
CA ALA A 149 -0.18 10.48 5.02
C ALA A 149 -1.04 11.39 4.11
N ASP A 150 -2.32 11.61 4.47
CA ASP A 150 -3.18 12.61 3.82
C ASP A 150 -2.59 14.03 3.97
N ALA A 151 -2.14 14.39 5.17
CA ALA A 151 -1.54 15.69 5.45
C ALA A 151 -0.23 15.91 4.66
N VAL A 152 0.65 14.91 4.64
CA VAL A 152 1.88 14.94 3.81
C VAL A 152 1.52 15.11 2.34
N SER A 153 0.60 14.29 1.82
CA SER A 153 0.20 14.36 0.42
C SER A 153 -0.35 15.74 0.06
N TYR A 154 -1.25 16.29 0.89
CA TYR A 154 -1.78 17.64 0.71
C TYR A 154 -0.69 18.72 0.73
N LEU A 155 0.23 18.67 1.69
CA LEU A 155 1.34 19.63 1.77
C LEU A 155 2.29 19.53 0.57
N MET A 156 2.38 18.37 -0.06
CA MET A 156 3.22 18.18 -1.24
C MET A 156 2.50 18.49 -2.56
N LEU A 157 1.17 18.61 -2.57
CA LEU A 157 0.44 18.99 -3.78
C LEU A 157 0.95 20.34 -4.33
N LYS A 158 0.95 20.47 -5.65
CA LYS A 158 1.08 21.77 -6.30
C LYS A 158 -0.20 22.57 -6.06
N PRO A 159 -0.11 23.90 -5.86
CA PRO A 159 -1.27 24.76 -5.91
C PRO A 159 -2.01 24.58 -7.24
N VAL A 160 -3.34 24.56 -7.17
CA VAL A 160 -4.23 24.27 -8.30
C VAL A 160 -4.06 25.24 -9.47
N GLU A 161 -3.60 26.46 -9.21
CA GLU A 161 -3.30 27.49 -10.21
C GLU A 161 -2.14 27.10 -11.13
N VAL A 162 -1.23 26.25 -10.65
CA VAL A 162 -0.09 25.75 -11.44
C VAL A 162 -0.52 24.63 -12.38
N LEU A 163 -1.65 23.97 -12.11
CA LEU A 163 -2.22 22.92 -12.96
C LEU A 163 -2.91 23.57 -14.16
N ARG A 164 -2.36 23.34 -15.36
CA ARG A 164 -2.85 23.98 -16.60
C ARG A 164 -4.13 23.34 -17.15
N ASN A 165 -4.30 22.03 -16.98
CA ASN A 165 -5.47 21.31 -17.43
C ASN A 165 -6.61 21.49 -16.42
N GLU A 166 -7.76 22.00 -16.88
CA GLU A 166 -8.90 22.35 -16.02
C GLU A 166 -9.54 21.12 -15.37
N GLY A 167 -9.72 20.02 -16.12
CA GLY A 167 -10.22 18.76 -15.60
C GLY A 167 -9.34 18.22 -14.47
N LEU A 168 -8.01 18.23 -14.64
CA LEU A 168 -7.04 17.82 -13.63
C LEU A 168 -7.06 18.76 -12.43
N ARG A 169 -7.22 20.07 -12.65
CA ARG A 169 -7.36 21.05 -11.57
C ARG A 169 -8.59 20.74 -10.72
N PHE A 170 -9.74 20.50 -11.36
CA PHE A 170 -10.98 20.11 -10.71
C PHE A 170 -10.82 18.77 -9.97
N ALA A 171 -10.30 17.74 -10.63
CA ALA A 171 -10.14 16.40 -10.06
C ALA A 171 -9.17 16.36 -8.86
N ALA A 172 -8.04 17.07 -8.94
CA ALA A 172 -7.09 17.17 -7.83
C ALA A 172 -7.68 17.95 -6.64
N SER A 173 -8.48 18.99 -6.92
CA SER A 173 -9.18 19.76 -5.89
C SER A 173 -10.26 18.95 -5.21
N THR A 174 -11.06 18.21 -5.98
CA THR A 174 -12.08 17.28 -5.48
C THR A 174 -11.47 16.20 -4.60
N LEU A 175 -10.34 15.60 -5.02
CA LEU A 175 -9.60 14.64 -4.20
C LEU A 175 -9.10 15.27 -2.89
N ALA A 176 -8.44 16.42 -2.96
CA ALA A 176 -7.92 17.10 -1.77
C ALA A 176 -9.04 17.51 -0.81
N TYR A 177 -10.11 18.11 -1.32
CA TYR A 177 -11.25 18.53 -0.53
C TYR A 177 -12.00 17.34 0.08
N TYR A 178 -12.08 16.21 -0.62
CA TYR A 178 -12.62 14.97 -0.07
C TYR A 178 -11.76 14.45 1.10
N LYS A 179 -10.45 14.32 0.90
CA LYS A 179 -9.53 13.68 1.86
C LYS A 179 -9.24 14.52 3.10
N VAL A 180 -9.04 15.82 2.92
CA VAL A 180 -8.58 16.74 3.97
C VAL A 180 -9.45 17.98 4.18
N SER A 181 -10.59 18.10 3.47
CA SER A 181 -11.49 19.27 3.54
C SER A 181 -10.81 20.61 3.24
N MET A 182 -9.77 20.57 2.40
CA MET A 182 -9.01 21.74 1.98
C MET A 182 -8.62 21.61 0.50
N VAL A 183 -8.63 22.73 -0.21
CA VAL A 183 -8.05 22.86 -1.55
C VAL A 183 -6.74 23.63 -1.41
N LYS A 184 -5.70 23.20 -2.14
CA LYS A 184 -4.41 23.88 -2.11
C LYS A 184 -4.35 24.93 -3.21
N GLY A 185 -4.33 26.21 -2.83
CA GLY A 185 -4.45 27.34 -3.74
C GLY A 185 -5.89 27.84 -3.81
N SER A 186 -6.22 28.54 -4.89
CA SER A 186 -7.47 29.24 -5.14
C SER A 186 -8.12 28.74 -6.43
N LEU A 187 -9.42 28.52 -6.36
CA LEU A 187 -10.27 28.15 -7.49
C LEU A 187 -11.27 29.26 -7.78
N PRO A 188 -11.73 29.39 -9.04
CA PRO A 188 -12.94 30.14 -9.35
C PRO A 188 -14.12 29.66 -8.49
N GLU A 189 -14.98 30.58 -8.06
CA GLU A 189 -16.11 30.27 -7.17
C GLU A 189 -17.08 29.22 -7.76
N GLU A 190 -17.26 29.23 -9.08
CA GLU A 190 -18.07 28.22 -9.78
C GLU A 190 -17.43 26.83 -9.68
N THR A 191 -16.16 26.70 -10.02
CA THR A 191 -15.41 25.44 -9.88
C THR A 191 -15.40 24.94 -8.44
N MET A 192 -15.25 25.84 -7.46
CA MET A 192 -15.29 25.46 -6.05
C MET A 192 -16.68 24.92 -5.65
N ARG A 193 -17.76 25.53 -6.12
CA ARG A 193 -19.13 25.02 -5.88
C ARG A 193 -19.32 23.62 -6.45
N ASP A 194 -18.79 23.35 -7.64
CA ASP A 194 -18.86 22.03 -8.26
C ASP A 194 -18.02 20.99 -7.50
N VAL A 195 -16.84 21.39 -7.00
CA VAL A 195 -15.99 20.57 -6.12
C VAL A 195 -16.76 20.19 -4.85
N GLU A 196 -17.39 21.16 -4.20
CA GLU A 196 -18.18 20.93 -2.98
C GLU A 196 -19.39 20.04 -3.23
N ALA A 197 -20.10 20.25 -4.33
CA ALA A 197 -21.25 19.43 -4.74
C ALA A 197 -20.82 17.98 -5.00
N THR A 198 -19.71 17.78 -5.71
CA THR A 198 -19.15 16.45 -6.02
C THR A 198 -18.69 15.74 -4.75
N VAL A 199 -17.93 16.42 -3.89
CA VAL A 199 -17.49 15.86 -2.60
C VAL A 199 -18.69 15.55 -1.70
N SER A 200 -19.75 16.34 -1.75
CA SER A 200 -20.98 16.06 -1.00
C SER A 200 -21.66 14.77 -1.47
N VAL A 201 -21.64 14.47 -2.78
CA VAL A 201 -22.13 13.17 -3.31
C VAL A 201 -21.28 12.02 -2.75
N VAL A 202 -19.95 12.14 -2.82
CA VAL A 202 -19.02 11.10 -2.36
C VAL A 202 -19.13 10.88 -0.85
N LYS A 203 -19.22 11.95 -0.06
CA LYS A 203 -19.40 11.85 1.41
C LYS A 203 -20.73 11.19 1.79
N ARG A 204 -21.82 11.49 1.10
CA ARG A 204 -23.11 10.80 1.33
C ARG A 204 -23.03 9.31 1.00
N PHE A 205 -22.32 8.95 -0.06
CA PHE A 205 -22.06 7.55 -0.39
C PHE A 205 -21.21 6.87 0.70
N GLU A 206 -20.13 7.51 1.16
CA GLU A 206 -19.30 7.01 2.26
C GLU A 206 -20.11 6.77 3.54
N GLU A 207 -21.01 7.70 3.91
CA GLU A 207 -21.88 7.58 5.08
C GLU A 207 -22.79 6.34 4.99
N ARG A 208 -23.43 6.10 3.83
CA ARG A 208 -24.26 4.90 3.61
C ARG A 208 -23.46 3.60 3.66
N MET A 209 -22.27 3.61 3.08
CA MET A 209 -21.36 2.46 3.16
C MET A 209 -20.94 2.19 4.61
N LEU A 210 -20.66 3.25 5.38
CA LEU A 210 -20.31 3.13 6.79
C LEU A 210 -21.47 2.53 7.61
N GLU A 211 -22.69 2.99 7.40
CA GLU A 211 -23.90 2.41 8.02
C GLU A 211 -24.01 0.91 7.71
N THR A 212 -23.90 0.55 6.43
CA THR A 212 -23.95 -0.84 5.96
C THR A 212 -22.87 -1.70 6.64
N TYR A 213 -21.64 -1.20 6.74
CA TYR A 213 -20.54 -1.91 7.38
C TYR A 213 -20.72 -2.05 8.90
N LEU A 214 -21.22 -1.01 9.58
CA LEU A 214 -21.51 -1.06 11.01
C LEU A 214 -22.64 -2.05 11.32
N GLU A 215 -23.67 -2.15 10.48
CA GLU A 215 -24.72 -3.16 10.62
C GLU A 215 -24.17 -4.58 10.49
N ARG A 216 -23.32 -4.84 9.50
CA ARG A 216 -22.66 -6.14 9.33
C ARG A 216 -21.74 -6.49 10.48
N LYS A 217 -20.99 -5.50 10.98
CA LYS A 217 -20.14 -5.67 12.16
C LYS A 217 -20.95 -6.12 13.37
N LYS A 218 -22.15 -5.56 13.59
CA LYS A 218 -23.07 -5.99 14.66
C LYS A 218 -23.57 -7.42 14.48
N ARG A 219 -23.65 -7.91 13.24
CA ARG A 219 -24.05 -9.29 12.90
C ARG A 219 -22.88 -10.27 12.86
N GLU A 220 -21.67 -9.84 13.21
CA GLU A 220 -20.43 -10.64 13.15
C GLU A 220 -20.11 -11.19 11.74
N GLU A 221 -20.62 -10.53 10.70
CA GLU A 221 -20.34 -10.87 9.30
C GLU A 221 -18.99 -10.28 8.87
N ALA A 222 -17.91 -10.98 9.19
CA ALA A 222 -16.54 -10.51 8.94
C ALA A 222 -16.18 -10.46 7.43
N ASN A 223 -16.82 -11.28 6.60
CA ASN A 223 -16.56 -11.34 5.16
C ASN A 223 -17.46 -10.36 4.40
N VAL A 224 -16.85 -9.26 3.95
CA VAL A 224 -17.50 -8.27 3.10
C VAL A 224 -17.31 -8.67 1.64
N SER A 225 -18.41 -8.71 0.89
CA SER A 225 -18.34 -8.88 -0.57
C SER A 225 -17.76 -7.61 -1.21
N PRO A 226 -16.73 -7.71 -2.07
CA PRO A 226 -16.15 -6.55 -2.76
C PRO A 226 -17.15 -5.77 -3.64
N ILE A 227 -18.22 -6.42 -4.10
CA ILE A 227 -19.30 -5.82 -4.92
C ILE A 227 -20.49 -5.33 -4.09
N LEU A 228 -20.36 -5.28 -2.75
CA LEU A 228 -21.42 -4.81 -1.86
C LEU A 228 -21.91 -3.41 -2.29
N ASN A 229 -23.23 -3.24 -2.30
CA ASN A 229 -23.91 -2.01 -2.72
C ASN A 229 -23.54 -1.55 -4.13
N GLY A 230 -23.30 -2.51 -5.06
CA GLY A 230 -22.96 -2.24 -6.45
C GLY A 230 -23.79 -1.15 -7.14
N PRO A 231 -25.14 -1.15 -7.05
CA PRO A 231 -25.95 -0.07 -7.61
C PRO A 231 -25.64 1.32 -7.03
N GLU A 232 -25.31 1.43 -5.75
CA GLU A 232 -24.95 2.71 -5.13
C GLU A 232 -23.58 3.19 -5.59
N ARG A 233 -22.61 2.27 -5.67
CA ARG A 233 -21.27 2.51 -6.22
C ARG A 233 -21.36 3.06 -7.64
N LEU A 234 -22.14 2.41 -8.52
CA LEU A 234 -22.34 2.85 -9.90
C LEU A 234 -23.03 4.22 -9.98
N ARG A 235 -24.01 4.50 -9.12
CA ARG A 235 -24.66 5.83 -9.05
C ARG A 235 -23.68 6.93 -8.65
N ALA A 236 -22.87 6.70 -7.61
CA ALA A 236 -21.86 7.65 -7.17
C ALA A 236 -20.80 7.87 -8.26
N ALA A 237 -20.36 6.80 -8.93
CA ALA A 237 -19.39 6.88 -10.01
C ALA A 237 -19.94 7.67 -11.21
N SER A 238 -21.20 7.47 -11.61
CA SER A 238 -21.82 8.28 -12.67
C SER A 238 -21.83 9.76 -12.33
N ALA A 239 -22.20 10.13 -11.09
CA ALA A 239 -22.24 11.53 -10.68
C ALA A 239 -20.84 12.19 -10.67
N VAL A 240 -19.81 11.47 -10.20
CA VAL A 240 -18.43 11.96 -10.24
C VAL A 240 -17.92 12.05 -11.68
N TYR A 241 -18.24 11.07 -12.53
CA TYR A 241 -17.87 11.07 -13.94
C TYR A 241 -18.49 12.26 -14.70
N GLU A 242 -19.77 12.52 -14.51
CA GLU A 242 -20.46 13.66 -15.12
C GLU A 242 -19.83 14.99 -14.69
N ALA A 243 -19.52 15.13 -13.40
CA ALA A 243 -18.88 16.33 -12.87
C ALA A 243 -17.45 16.52 -13.39
N VAL A 244 -16.63 15.47 -13.49
CA VAL A 244 -15.27 15.61 -14.02
C VAL A 244 -15.31 15.91 -15.53
N SER A 245 -16.23 15.29 -16.26
CA SER A 245 -16.38 15.44 -17.72
C SER A 245 -16.82 16.84 -18.11
N SER A 246 -17.56 17.56 -17.25
CA SER A 246 -17.98 18.94 -17.54
C SER A 246 -16.84 19.96 -17.42
N HIS A 247 -15.73 19.61 -16.75
CA HIS A 247 -14.53 20.46 -16.58
C HIS A 247 -13.40 20.12 -17.57
N GLY A 248 -13.64 19.17 -18.49
CA GLY A 248 -12.72 18.79 -19.55
C GLY A 248 -12.01 17.46 -19.34
N SER A 249 -11.26 17.01 -20.35
CA SER A 249 -10.56 15.73 -20.35
C SER A 249 -9.40 15.72 -19.34
N LEU A 250 -9.21 14.59 -18.66
CA LEU A 250 -8.08 14.37 -17.77
C LEU A 250 -6.83 13.98 -18.56
N SER A 251 -5.67 14.49 -18.13
CA SER A 251 -4.36 14.10 -18.69
C SER A 251 -3.59 13.12 -17.79
N GLU A 252 -3.98 13.03 -16.53
CA GLU A 252 -3.50 12.08 -15.54
C GLU A 252 -4.56 11.91 -14.44
N ILE A 253 -4.53 10.79 -13.72
CA ILE A 253 -5.50 10.49 -12.65
C ILE A 253 -4.88 10.91 -11.31
N PRO A 254 -5.38 11.98 -10.65
CA PRO A 254 -4.80 12.44 -9.41
C PRO A 254 -5.02 11.41 -8.29
N SER A 255 -3.98 11.17 -7.50
CA SER A 255 -3.99 10.26 -6.35
C SER A 255 -3.01 10.75 -5.30
N PHE A 256 -3.32 10.58 -4.00
CA PHE A 256 -2.36 10.91 -2.94
C PHE A 256 -1.17 9.95 -2.95
N LEU A 257 -0.04 10.37 -2.38
CA LEU A 257 1.25 9.68 -2.50
C LEU A 257 1.22 8.20 -2.10
N TYR A 258 0.36 7.85 -1.13
CA TYR A 258 0.23 6.48 -0.62
C TYR A 258 -0.87 5.64 -1.30
N MET A 259 -1.69 6.24 -2.16
CA MET A 259 -2.86 5.57 -2.75
C MET A 259 -2.50 4.73 -3.97
N ASN A 260 -3.47 4.12 -4.64
CA ASN A 260 -3.24 3.33 -5.85
C ASN A 260 -3.02 4.27 -7.06
N HIS A 261 -1.79 4.34 -7.59
CA HIS A 261 -1.48 5.14 -8.78
C HIS A 261 -1.66 4.31 -10.05
N MET A 262 -2.63 4.69 -10.88
CA MET A 262 -2.93 4.00 -12.14
C MET A 262 -1.99 4.39 -13.29
N ASP A 263 -1.48 5.63 -13.26
CA ASP A 263 -0.53 6.14 -14.24
C ASP A 263 0.41 7.18 -13.57
N ARG A 264 1.14 7.95 -14.39
CA ARG A 264 1.98 9.07 -13.97
C ARG A 264 1.20 10.04 -13.11
N ASN A 265 1.91 10.63 -12.15
CA ASN A 265 1.35 11.58 -11.22
C ASN A 265 2.33 12.75 -11.05
N SER A 266 2.00 13.87 -11.68
CA SER A 266 2.83 15.07 -11.75
C SER A 266 2.36 16.19 -10.81
N ILE A 267 1.28 15.99 -10.06
CA ILE A 267 0.64 17.02 -9.23
C ILE A 267 1.40 17.32 -7.92
N PHE A 268 2.53 16.66 -7.65
CA PHE A 268 3.32 16.87 -6.43
C PHE A 268 4.62 17.65 -6.68
N TYR A 269 4.99 18.48 -5.71
CA TYR A 269 6.37 18.91 -5.51
C TYR A 269 7.19 17.78 -4.87
N ARG A 270 8.53 17.90 -4.94
CA ARG A 270 9.47 16.94 -4.35
C ARG A 270 10.10 17.43 -3.05
N THR A 271 9.66 18.58 -2.56
CA THR A 271 10.15 19.19 -1.32
C THR A 271 9.33 18.67 -0.15
N LEU A 272 10.01 18.11 0.85
CA LEU A 272 9.37 17.61 2.05
C LEU A 272 8.88 18.77 2.94
N PRO A 273 7.72 18.65 3.59
CA PRO A 273 7.24 19.64 4.54
C PRO A 273 8.05 19.64 5.83
N SER A 274 8.16 20.80 6.47
CA SER A 274 8.74 20.92 7.81
C SER A 274 7.86 20.26 8.88
N LYS A 275 8.44 19.97 10.04
CA LYS A 275 7.73 19.40 11.21
C LYS A 275 6.53 20.27 11.61
N GLU A 276 6.72 21.59 11.65
CA GLU A 276 5.70 22.55 12.05
C GLU A 276 4.53 22.63 11.04
N GLU A 277 4.83 22.64 9.74
CA GLU A 277 3.79 22.65 8.69
C GLU A 277 2.95 21.37 8.74
N LEU A 278 3.62 20.23 8.93
CA LEU A 278 2.95 18.93 9.04
C LEU A 278 2.03 18.89 10.25
N GLU A 279 2.51 19.28 11.42
CA GLU A 279 1.72 19.25 12.66
C GLU A 279 0.53 20.22 12.61
N LYS A 280 0.72 21.44 12.10
CA LYS A 280 -0.38 22.40 11.87
C LYS A 280 -1.43 21.84 10.92
N THR A 281 -1.00 21.16 9.86
CA THR A 281 -1.91 20.57 8.88
C THR A 281 -2.68 19.38 9.45
N VAL A 282 -2.00 18.50 10.20
CA VAL A 282 -2.65 17.39 10.89
C VAL A 282 -3.70 17.90 11.88
N GLU A 283 -3.41 18.96 12.63
CA GLU A 283 -4.36 19.52 13.59
C GLU A 283 -5.57 20.16 12.90
N LYS A 284 -5.36 20.84 11.77
CA LYS A 284 -6.45 21.36 10.93
C LYS A 284 -7.32 20.24 10.35
N ILE A 285 -6.70 19.13 9.95
CA ILE A 285 -7.41 17.94 9.47
C ILE A 285 -8.24 17.33 10.60
N LYS A 286 -7.67 17.18 11.80
CA LYS A 286 -8.39 16.67 12.99
C LYS A 286 -9.60 17.52 13.35
N SER A 287 -9.46 18.84 13.38
CA SER A 287 -10.54 19.74 13.79
C SER A 287 -11.71 19.73 12.81
N GLY A 288 -11.47 19.47 11.53
CA GLY A 288 -12.51 19.30 10.51
C GLY A 288 -13.22 17.95 10.52
N MET A 289 -12.78 16.98 11.33
CA MET A 289 -13.38 15.64 11.34
C MET A 289 -14.56 15.51 12.28
N ARG A 290 -15.64 14.90 11.77
CA ARG A 290 -16.77 14.45 12.61
C ARG A 290 -16.39 13.32 13.57
N PHE A 291 -15.44 12.47 13.16
CA PHE A 291 -14.97 11.33 13.95
C PHE A 291 -13.66 11.71 14.65
N LYS A 292 -13.64 11.69 15.99
CA LYS A 292 -12.44 12.02 16.77
C LYS A 292 -11.42 10.88 16.64
N ILE A 293 -10.27 11.19 16.07
CA ILE A 293 -9.13 10.28 15.95
C ILE A 293 -8.02 10.85 16.82
N ASP A 294 -7.48 10.02 17.70
CA ASP A 294 -6.25 10.35 18.41
C ASP A 294 -5.05 10.09 17.50
N ILE A 295 -4.24 11.12 17.26
CA ILE A 295 -3.02 11.00 16.46
C ILE A 295 -1.87 11.48 17.33
N ASP A 296 -1.12 10.52 17.84
CA ASP A 296 0.11 10.72 18.60
C ASP A 296 1.30 10.81 17.63
N MET A 297 1.64 12.05 17.26
CA MET A 297 2.75 12.32 16.34
C MET A 297 4.11 11.87 16.90
N GLU A 298 4.29 11.88 18.23
CA GLU A 298 5.53 11.43 18.86
C GLU A 298 5.67 9.92 18.81
N SER A 299 4.59 9.18 19.06
CA SER A 299 4.59 7.72 18.95
C SER A 299 4.91 7.28 17.52
N ILE A 300 4.30 7.93 16.52
CA ILE A 300 4.60 7.67 15.11
C ILE A 300 6.07 7.98 14.79
N GLU A 301 6.61 9.09 15.29
CA GLU A 301 8.03 9.45 15.10
C GLU A 301 8.99 8.43 15.73
N ARG A 302 8.69 7.96 16.95
CA ARG A 302 9.49 6.93 17.64
C ARG A 302 9.47 5.61 16.89
N GLU A 303 8.30 5.16 16.44
CA GLU A 303 8.15 3.94 15.64
C GLU A 303 8.93 4.05 14.33
N ALA A 304 8.78 5.16 13.62
CA ALA A 304 9.46 5.41 12.35
C ALA A 304 10.98 5.39 12.50
N THR A 305 11.48 6.05 13.55
CA THR A 305 12.92 6.09 13.86
C THR A 305 13.47 4.70 14.09
N GLN A 306 12.80 3.90 14.94
CA GLN A 306 13.22 2.54 15.23
C GLN A 306 13.19 1.65 13.97
N ALA A 307 12.09 1.66 13.23
CA ALA A 307 11.91 0.83 12.04
C ALA A 307 12.95 1.13 10.96
N LEU A 308 13.23 2.42 10.70
CA LEU A 308 14.18 2.83 9.67
C LEU A 308 15.64 2.62 10.08
N TRP A 309 15.97 2.72 11.37
CA TRP A 309 17.30 2.35 11.87
C TRP A 309 17.56 0.84 11.74
N ASP A 310 16.57 0.01 12.06
CA ASP A 310 16.69 -1.44 11.91
C ASP A 310 16.80 -1.84 10.44
N TRP A 311 16.03 -1.20 9.56
CA TRP A 311 16.16 -1.34 8.11
C TRP A 311 17.56 -0.96 7.62
N ASP A 312 18.10 0.19 8.03
CA ASP A 312 19.45 0.64 7.61
C ASP A 312 20.53 -0.33 8.10
N ARG A 313 20.43 -0.80 9.36
CA ARG A 313 21.32 -1.81 9.92
C ARG A 313 21.27 -3.13 9.14
N LYS A 314 20.06 -3.59 8.78
CA LYS A 314 19.88 -4.83 7.99
C LYS A 314 20.48 -4.67 6.59
N ASN A 315 20.30 -3.52 5.94
CA ASN A 315 20.90 -3.24 4.64
C ASN A 315 22.42 -3.18 4.68
N LYS A 316 23.01 -2.48 5.66
CA LYS A 316 24.46 -2.48 5.90
C LYS A 316 25.01 -3.90 6.08
N SER A 317 24.26 -4.78 6.76
CA SER A 317 24.63 -6.18 6.90
C SER A 317 24.56 -6.95 5.56
N LYS A 318 23.46 -6.79 4.80
CA LYS A 318 23.30 -7.38 3.46
C LYS A 318 24.44 -6.92 2.51
N GLU A 319 24.80 -5.65 2.53
CA GLU A 319 25.90 -5.09 1.72
C GLU A 319 27.26 -5.71 2.09
N LYS A 320 27.58 -5.86 3.38
CA LYS A 320 28.80 -6.53 3.84
C LYS A 320 28.87 -7.99 3.37
N ILE A 321 27.73 -8.70 3.42
CA ILE A 321 27.64 -10.08 2.93
C ILE A 321 27.91 -10.13 1.42
N ILE A 322 27.25 -9.28 0.64
CA ILE A 322 27.47 -9.21 -0.81
C ILE A 322 28.93 -8.87 -1.14
N ALA A 323 29.55 -7.92 -0.43
CA ALA A 323 30.95 -7.56 -0.63
C ALA A 323 31.88 -8.75 -0.41
N LYS A 324 31.65 -9.54 0.66
CA LYS A 324 32.41 -10.76 0.93
C LYS A 324 32.25 -11.79 -0.20
N TYR A 325 31.04 -12.00 -0.70
CA TYR A 325 30.81 -12.92 -1.81
C TYR A 325 31.43 -12.43 -3.13
N ARG A 326 31.42 -11.12 -3.39
CA ARG A 326 32.11 -10.54 -4.55
C ARG A 326 33.62 -10.77 -4.49
N GLU A 327 34.23 -10.64 -3.31
CA GLU A 327 35.65 -10.95 -3.10
C GLU A 327 35.96 -12.43 -3.38
N LEU A 328 35.17 -13.35 -2.80
CA LEU A 328 35.31 -14.79 -3.04
C LEU A 328 35.06 -15.19 -4.50
N GLY A 329 34.18 -14.47 -5.19
CA GLY A 329 33.77 -14.73 -6.56
C GLY A 329 34.71 -14.24 -7.66
N LYS A 330 35.78 -13.49 -7.35
CA LYS A 330 36.69 -12.89 -8.34
C LYS A 330 37.28 -13.89 -9.35
N GLY A 331 37.45 -15.15 -8.95
CA GLY A 331 37.96 -16.23 -9.80
C GLY A 331 36.89 -17.12 -10.45
N THR A 332 35.62 -16.73 -10.40
CA THR A 332 34.49 -17.55 -10.88
C THR A 332 33.80 -16.91 -12.08
N HIS A 333 33.03 -17.69 -12.84
CA HIS A 333 32.20 -17.19 -13.93
C HIS A 333 30.82 -16.64 -13.48
N PHE A 334 30.63 -16.42 -12.18
CA PHE A 334 29.36 -15.89 -11.68
C PHE A 334 29.15 -14.44 -12.12
N LYS A 335 28.00 -14.16 -12.75
CA LYS A 335 27.65 -12.82 -13.25
C LYS A 335 27.49 -11.79 -12.13
N SER A 336 26.86 -12.16 -11.02
CA SER A 336 26.58 -11.26 -9.90
C SER A 336 26.16 -12.02 -8.64
N PHE A 337 26.41 -11.42 -7.48
CA PHE A 337 25.89 -11.87 -6.18
C PHE A 337 24.80 -10.91 -5.71
N THR A 338 23.61 -11.44 -5.43
CA THR A 338 22.47 -10.66 -4.94
C THR A 338 21.67 -11.49 -3.94
N PHE A 339 20.94 -10.82 -3.05
CA PHE A 339 19.84 -11.47 -2.35
C PHE A 339 18.69 -11.70 -3.34
N PRO A 340 17.98 -12.83 -3.23
CA PRO A 340 16.77 -13.05 -4.01
C PRO A 340 15.72 -11.99 -3.66
N GLU A 341 14.87 -11.69 -4.64
CA GLU A 341 13.75 -10.79 -4.44
C GLU A 341 12.76 -11.37 -3.42
N GLU A 342 12.24 -10.50 -2.57
CA GLU A 342 11.28 -10.85 -1.54
C GLU A 342 9.89 -11.01 -2.20
N ASP A 343 9.63 -12.20 -2.75
CA ASP A 343 8.33 -12.63 -3.32
C ASP A 343 7.93 -13.99 -2.71
N TYR A 344 7.51 -13.92 -1.45
CA TYR A 344 7.16 -15.13 -0.69
C TYR A 344 5.90 -15.82 -1.23
N ALA A 345 4.98 -15.06 -1.83
CA ALA A 345 3.79 -15.62 -2.47
C ALA A 345 4.16 -16.54 -3.63
N ARG A 346 5.06 -16.11 -4.52
CA ARG A 346 5.53 -16.93 -5.64
C ARG A 346 6.36 -18.12 -5.19
N TYR A 347 7.14 -17.98 -4.11
CA TYR A 347 7.81 -19.12 -3.49
C TYR A 347 6.81 -20.17 -3.01
N LEU A 348 5.76 -19.78 -2.27
CA LEU A 348 4.73 -20.70 -1.77
C LEU A 348 4.00 -21.41 -2.92
N LEU A 349 3.63 -20.67 -3.97
CA LEU A 349 2.99 -21.25 -5.16
C LEU A 349 3.89 -22.27 -5.85
N ARG A 350 5.14 -21.90 -6.12
CA ARG A 350 6.12 -22.82 -6.72
C ARG A 350 6.36 -24.03 -5.83
N LYS A 351 6.45 -23.83 -4.52
CA LYS A 351 6.59 -24.91 -3.55
C LYS A 351 5.37 -25.84 -3.63
N GLU A 352 4.14 -25.34 -3.68
CA GLU A 352 2.94 -26.16 -3.76
C GLU A 352 2.91 -27.00 -5.04
N VAL A 353 3.14 -26.37 -6.19
CA VAL A 353 3.16 -27.02 -7.50
C VAL A 353 4.26 -28.09 -7.58
N LEU A 354 5.47 -27.76 -7.14
CA LEU A 354 6.63 -28.64 -7.26
C LEU A 354 6.73 -29.68 -6.13
N SER A 355 6.14 -29.44 -4.96
CA SER A 355 6.26 -30.33 -3.78
C SER A 355 5.80 -31.75 -4.08
N LYS A 356 4.72 -31.92 -4.86
CA LYS A 356 4.20 -33.24 -5.22
C LYS A 356 5.20 -34.01 -6.10
N GLY A 357 5.78 -33.33 -7.10
CA GLY A 357 6.79 -33.89 -7.99
C GLY A 357 8.08 -34.24 -7.23
N ILE A 358 8.57 -33.31 -6.41
CA ILE A 358 9.76 -33.49 -5.57
C ILE A 358 9.55 -34.67 -4.60
N ARG A 359 8.41 -34.75 -3.89
CA ARG A 359 8.12 -35.90 -3.00
C ARG A 359 8.05 -37.20 -3.78
N ARG A 360 7.44 -37.24 -4.97
CA ARG A 360 7.37 -38.45 -5.80
C ARG A 360 8.77 -38.91 -6.23
N ILE A 361 9.64 -37.98 -6.63
CA ILE A 361 11.02 -38.28 -7.01
C ILE A 361 11.82 -38.75 -5.79
N LEU A 362 11.74 -38.04 -4.65
CA LEU A 362 12.41 -38.44 -3.40
C LEU A 362 11.93 -39.80 -2.90
N ASN A 363 10.63 -40.11 -3.00
CA ASN A 363 10.11 -41.43 -2.65
C ASN A 363 10.63 -42.52 -3.58
N ARG A 364 10.70 -42.26 -4.90
CA ARG A 364 11.30 -43.20 -5.86
C ARG A 364 12.79 -43.40 -5.62
N LEU A 365 13.54 -42.33 -5.33
CA LEU A 365 14.95 -42.40 -4.96
C LEU A 365 15.12 -43.20 -3.66
N SER A 366 14.31 -42.95 -2.63
CA SER A 366 14.33 -43.73 -1.39
C SER A 366 14.05 -45.21 -1.61
N VAL A 367 13.09 -45.57 -2.48
CA VAL A 367 12.85 -46.96 -2.85
C VAL A 367 14.04 -47.56 -3.61
N TYR A 368 14.64 -46.81 -4.53
CA TYR A 368 15.83 -47.25 -5.27
C TYR A 368 17.04 -47.45 -4.36
N TYR A 369 17.23 -46.55 -3.38
CA TYR A 369 18.25 -46.65 -2.33
C TYR A 369 18.02 -47.88 -1.43
N ASN A 370 16.77 -48.19 -1.07
CA ASN A 370 16.45 -49.39 -0.28
C ASN A 370 16.68 -50.70 -1.06
N VAL A 371 16.60 -50.67 -2.39
CA VAL A 371 16.91 -51.83 -3.27
C VAL A 371 18.43 -51.95 -3.53
N ALA A 372 19.17 -50.84 -3.52
CA ALA A 372 20.62 -50.78 -3.75
C ALA A 372 21.47 -51.08 -2.50
N GLY A 373 20.87 -51.24 -1.31
CA GLY A 373 21.51 -51.89 -0.16
C GLY A 373 22.52 -51.07 0.66
N GLU A 374 22.72 -49.78 0.40
CA GLU A 374 23.62 -48.94 1.20
C GLU A 374 22.86 -47.81 1.92
N ASP A 375 22.61 -48.02 3.20
CA ASP A 375 22.05 -47.01 4.11
C ASP A 375 23.18 -46.17 4.73
N PHE A 376 23.41 -44.97 4.19
CA PHE A 376 24.43 -44.02 4.69
C PHE A 376 24.24 -43.61 6.16
N ARG A 377 23.04 -43.84 6.73
CA ARG A 377 22.76 -43.53 8.14
C ARG A 377 23.49 -44.48 9.09
N ARG A 378 23.85 -45.68 8.63
CA ARG A 378 24.72 -46.59 9.40
C ARG A 378 26.18 -46.16 9.40
N GLU A 379 26.65 -45.44 8.38
CA GLU A 379 28.01 -44.89 8.37
C GLU A 379 28.15 -43.57 9.14
N SER A 380 27.06 -42.80 9.27
CA SER A 380 27.10 -41.46 9.87
C SER A 380 26.72 -41.40 11.35
N GLY A 381 26.54 -42.53 12.04
CA GLY A 381 26.39 -42.57 13.49
C GLY A 381 25.23 -41.76 14.06
N TYR A 382 24.07 -41.72 13.40
CA TYR A 382 22.84 -41.22 14.02
C TYR A 382 22.17 -42.35 14.80
N LEU A 383 22.43 -42.40 16.11
CA LEU A 383 21.64 -43.17 17.08
C LEU A 383 20.28 -42.49 17.24
N ASP A 384 19.21 -43.21 16.92
CA ASP A 384 17.84 -42.79 17.19
C ASP A 384 17.55 -43.04 18.68
N LEU A 385 17.62 -42.00 19.51
CA LEU A 385 17.41 -42.05 20.96
C LEU A 385 15.91 -42.07 21.36
N GLN A 386 15.03 -42.62 20.53
CA GLN A 386 13.60 -42.78 20.85
C GLN A 386 13.13 -44.23 21.05
N GLU A 387 14.02 -45.20 20.92
CA GLU A 387 13.81 -46.56 21.44
C GLU A 387 15.01 -46.98 22.30
N ALA A 388 15.03 -46.52 23.55
CA ALA A 388 15.81 -47.08 24.65
C ALA A 388 14.98 -47.05 25.94
#